data_AF-A0A2R6EZF1-F1
#
_entry.id   AF-A0A2R6EZF1-F1
#
_cell.length_a   1.000
_cell.length_b   1.000
_cell.length_c   1.000
_cell.angle_alpha   90.00
_cell.angle_beta   90.00
_cell.angle_gamma   90.00
#
_symmetry.space_group_name_H-M   'P 1'
#
loop_
_entity.id
_entity.type
_entity.pdbx_description
1 polymer ?
#
loop_
_entity_poly.entity_id
_entity_poly.type
_entity_poly.pdbx_seq_one_letter_code
_entity_poly.pdbx_strand_id
1 'polypeptide(L)' 'PFGLAPRELRDVVRSVAPHAVGFDVVEVNDRDAGQAATLAAKLLRAFVFAHAGD' A
#
# COMPACT_ATOMS: atom_id res chain seq x y z
N PRO A 1 17.12 -6.97 -3.17
CA PRO A 1 17.69 -5.61 -3.32
C PRO A 1 17.12 -4.97 -4.60
N PHE A 2 17.19 -3.63 -4.74
CA PHE A 2 16.67 -2.86 -5.90
C PHE A 2 15.14 -2.71 -6.01
N GLY A 3 14.40 -2.85 -4.90
CA GLY A 3 12.96 -2.58 -4.84
C GLY A 3 12.63 -1.18 -4.33
N LEU A 4 11.34 -0.81 -4.40
CA LEU A 4 10.83 0.44 -3.85
C LEU A 4 10.90 0.46 -2.31
N ALA A 5 11.24 1.61 -1.75
CA ALA A 5 11.12 1.86 -0.32
C ALA A 5 9.65 1.95 0.09
N PRO A 6 9.30 1.62 1.35
CA PRO A 6 7.92 1.72 1.85
C PRO A 6 7.27 3.10 1.67
N ARG A 7 8.09 4.17 1.71
CA ARG A 7 7.61 5.53 1.49
C ARG A 7 7.27 5.80 0.03
N GLU A 8 8.12 5.35 -0.89
CA GLU A 8 7.90 5.48 -2.33
C GLU A 8 6.61 4.76 -2.74
N LEU A 9 6.42 3.52 -2.25
CA LEU A 9 5.20 2.77 -2.55
C LEU A 9 3.94 3.44 -1.97
N ARG A 10 4.02 4.01 -0.75
CA ARG A 10 2.91 4.78 -0.18
C ARG A 10 2.56 6.02 -1.02
N ASP A 11 3.57 6.71 -1.54
CA ASP A 11 3.37 7.92 -2.34
C ASP A 11 2.74 7.56 -3.69
N VAL A 12 3.15 6.44 -4.31
CA VAL A 12 2.48 5.86 -5.49
C VAL A 12 1.02 5.55 -5.19
N VAL A 13 0.72 4.80 -4.11
CA VAL A 13 -0.66 4.47 -3.72
C VAL A 13 -1.53 5.72 -3.60
N ARG A 14 -1.04 6.76 -2.93
CA ARG A 14 -1.78 8.02 -2.77
C ARG A 14 -2.01 8.76 -4.09
N SER A 15 -1.05 8.72 -5.01
CA SER A 15 -1.18 9.38 -6.31
C SER A 15 -2.20 8.72 -7.23
N VAL A 16 -2.36 7.39 -7.17
CA VAL A 16 -3.27 6.65 -8.05
C VAL A 16 -4.65 6.43 -7.46
N ALA A 17 -4.78 6.50 -6.12
CA ALA A 17 -6.02 6.19 -5.41
C ALA A 17 -7.26 6.97 -5.89
N PRO A 18 -7.24 8.30 -6.14
CA PRO A 18 -8.41 9.05 -6.65
C PRO A 18 -8.96 8.54 -7.99
N HIS A 19 -8.13 7.83 -8.76
CA HIS A 19 -8.48 7.36 -10.11
C HIS A 19 -8.75 5.86 -10.18
N ALA A 20 -8.60 5.14 -9.07
CA ALA A 20 -8.74 3.69 -9.03
C ALA A 20 -10.19 3.28 -8.67
N VAL A 21 -10.68 2.19 -9.26
CA VAL A 21 -11.99 1.60 -8.92
C VAL A 21 -11.89 0.44 -7.90
N GLY A 22 -10.66 0.12 -7.48
CA GLY A 22 -10.37 -0.98 -6.56
C GLY A 22 -8.89 -1.03 -6.19
N PHE A 23 -8.57 -1.78 -5.14
CA PHE A 23 -7.22 -1.95 -4.62
C PHE A 23 -7.05 -3.35 -4.03
N ASP A 24 -5.94 -4.01 -4.36
CA ASP A 24 -5.52 -5.27 -3.75
C ASP A 24 -4.11 -5.14 -3.17
N VAL A 25 -3.77 -6.05 -2.25
CA VAL A 25 -2.40 -6.25 -1.80
C VAL A 25 -2.15 -7.75 -1.76
N VAL A 26 -1.27 -8.21 -2.63
CA VAL A 26 -0.91 -9.63 -2.80
C VAL A 26 0.56 -9.86 -2.43
N GLU A 27 0.98 -11.13 -2.41
CA GLU A 27 2.36 -11.55 -2.10
C GLU A 27 2.87 -11.17 -0.71
N VAL A 28 1.94 -10.89 0.22
CA VAL A 28 2.25 -10.72 1.64
C VAL A 28 2.50 -12.09 2.25
N ASN A 29 3.76 -12.40 2.52
CA ASN A 29 4.17 -13.65 3.16
C ASN A 29 4.56 -13.43 4.63
N ASP A 30 4.59 -14.52 5.39
CA ASP A 30 4.90 -14.59 6.81
C ASP A 30 6.39 -14.88 7.08
N ARG A 31 7.28 -14.64 6.11
CA ARG A 31 8.73 -14.87 6.27
C ARG A 31 9.41 -13.86 7.19
N ASP A 32 8.69 -12.82 7.61
CA ASP A 32 9.10 -11.88 8.64
C ASP A 32 8.15 -11.92 9.85
N ALA A 33 8.50 -11.18 10.91
CA ALA A 33 7.71 -11.10 12.14
C ALA A 33 6.48 -10.16 12.02
N GLY A 34 5.84 -10.14 10.84
CA GLY A 34 4.65 -9.35 10.54
C GLY A 34 4.92 -7.93 10.03
N GLN A 35 6.18 -7.60 9.72
CA GLN A 35 6.52 -6.32 9.10
C GLN A 35 5.86 -6.18 7.73
N ALA A 36 5.89 -7.22 6.89
CA ALA A 36 5.23 -7.22 5.59
C ALA A 36 3.70 -7.03 5.72
N ALA A 37 3.07 -7.77 6.63
CA ALA A 37 1.64 -7.64 6.91
C ALA A 37 1.27 -6.23 7.41
N THR A 38 2.10 -5.66 8.28
CA THR A 38 1.91 -4.28 8.78
C THR A 38 2.06 -3.25 7.66
N LEU A 39 3.02 -3.44 6.74
CA LEU A 39 3.18 -2.57 5.58
C LEU A 39 1.96 -2.65 4.67
N ALA A 40 1.49 -3.85 4.34
CA ALA A 40 0.27 -4.07 3.54
C ALA A 40 -0.95 -3.36 4.15
N ALA A 41 -1.18 -3.51 5.46
CA ALA A 41 -2.26 -2.83 6.16
C ALA A 41 -2.13 -1.30 6.10
N LYS A 42 -0.91 -0.75 6.20
CA LYS A 42 -0.67 0.70 6.08
C LYS A 42 -0.91 1.21 4.65
N LEU A 43 -0.59 0.42 3.63
CA LEU A 43 -0.86 0.78 2.23
C LEU A 43 -2.36 0.74 1.94
N LEU A 44 -3.09 -0.29 2.37
CA LEU A 44 -4.55 -0.36 2.29
C LEU A 44 -5.21 0.85 2.98
N ARG A 45 -4.76 1.18 4.20
CA ARG A 45 -5.22 2.37 4.91
C ARG A 45 -4.95 3.64 4.10
N ALA A 46 -3.75 3.79 3.54
CA ALA A 46 -3.41 4.96 2.74
C ALA A 46 -4.29 5.08 1.48
N PHE A 47 -4.59 3.96 0.82
CA PHE A 47 -5.52 3.92 -0.32
C PHE A 47 -6.91 4.42 0.09
N VAL A 48 -7.51 3.86 1.15
CA VAL A 48 -8.85 4.23 1.61
C VAL A 48 -8.96 5.73 1.89
N PHE A 49 -7.99 6.32 2.60
CA PHE A 49 -8.03 7.76 2.90
C PHE A 49 -7.81 8.65 1.68
N ALA A 50 -7.00 8.22 0.71
CA ALA A 50 -6.75 9.00 -0.50
C ALA A 50 -7.89 8.88 -1.52
N HIS A 51 -8.55 7.71 -1.60
CA HIS A 51 -9.68 7.46 -2.49
C HIS A 51 -10.99 8.06 -1.98
N ALA A 52 -11.19 8.14 -0.65
CA ALA A 52 -12.39 8.74 -0.06
C ALA A 52 -12.35 10.28 0.02
N GLY A 53 -11.26 10.90 -0.43
CA GLY A 53 -11.04 12.36 -0.36
C GLY A 53 -11.64 13.15 -1.53
N ASP A 54 -12.35 12.47 -2.43
CA ASP A 54 -13.09 13.06 -3.56
C ASP A 54 -14.57 13.31 -3.22
#